data_AF-A0A094CCS4-F1
#
_entry.id   AF-A0A094CCS4-F1
#
_cell.length_a   1.000
_cell.length_b   1.000
_cell.length_c   1.000
_cell.angle_alpha   90.00
_cell.angle_beta   90.00
_cell.angle_gamma   90.00
#
_symmetry.space_group_name_H-M   'P 1'
#
loop_
_entity.id
_entity.type
_entity.pdbx_description
1 polymer ?
#
loop_
_entity_poly.entity_id
_entity_poly.type
_entity_poly.pdbx_seq_one_letter_code
_entity_poly.pdbx_strand_id
1 'polypeptide(L)'
;MRTDILFTAAIAALLTPSLAAYTCPEEMGPYNTPKCCPIDNFAQCTNPPTVPDVFGDFFRICTEEPGQKEPYCCVLKGDEAVDCRPPTLPLPF
;
A
#
# COMPACT_ATOMS: atom_id res chain seq x y z
N MET A 1 26.82 33.37 -15.86
CA MET A 1 25.55 33.22 -15.12
C MET A 1 25.02 31.83 -15.46
N ARG A 2 25.14 30.87 -14.53
CA ARG A 2 24.63 29.50 -14.71
C ARG A 2 23.22 29.48 -14.11
N THR A 3 22.23 29.25 -14.96
CA THR A 3 20.84 29.06 -14.58
C THR A 3 20.61 27.56 -14.50
N ASP A 4 20.64 27.01 -13.30
CA ASP A 4 20.23 25.63 -13.04
C ASP A 4 18.70 25.60 -12.99
N ILE A 5 18.10 25.14 -14.09
CA ILE A 5 16.68 24.85 -14.18
C ILE A 5 16.48 23.45 -13.60
N LEU A 6 16.02 23.38 -12.36
CA LEU A 6 15.55 22.13 -11.75
C LEU A 6 14.05 21.98 -12.03
N PHE A 7 13.71 21.35 -13.15
CA PHE A 7 12.43 20.67 -13.34
C PHE A 7 12.67 19.18 -13.10
N THR A 8 12.20 18.64 -11.98
CA THR A 8 12.01 17.18 -11.84
C THR A 8 10.82 16.87 -10.92
N ALA A 9 9.69 16.71 -11.58
CA ALA A 9 8.51 15.90 -11.27
C ALA A 9 8.35 15.37 -9.83
N ALA A 10 7.48 16.02 -9.06
CA ALA A 10 6.70 15.35 -8.01
C ALA A 10 5.29 15.10 -8.55
N ILE A 11 5.15 14.17 -9.50
CA ILE A 11 3.85 13.55 -9.80
C ILE A 11 3.72 12.40 -8.81
N ALA A 12 3.46 12.74 -7.54
CA ALA A 12 3.12 11.74 -6.55
C ALA A 12 1.70 11.23 -6.86
N ALA A 13 1.65 9.98 -7.32
CA ALA A 13 0.54 9.05 -7.13
C ALA A 13 -0.87 9.55 -7.54
N LEU A 14 -1.03 10.01 -8.78
CA LEU A 14 -2.36 10.01 -9.39
C LEU A 14 -2.63 8.63 -9.98
N LEU A 15 -3.45 7.86 -9.26
CA LEU A 15 -4.35 6.85 -9.82
C LEU A 15 -3.68 5.67 -10.54
N THR A 16 -3.29 4.63 -9.78
CA THR A 16 -3.31 3.26 -10.32
C THR A 16 -4.42 2.44 -9.64
N PRO A 17 -5.70 2.68 -9.99
CA PRO A 17 -6.81 1.82 -9.59
C PRO A 17 -6.71 0.40 -10.16
N SER A 18 -5.69 0.09 -10.95
CA SER A 18 -5.51 -1.18 -11.66
C SER A 18 -4.66 -2.22 -10.91
N LEU A 19 -3.90 -1.86 -9.86
CA LEU A 19 -3.01 -2.79 -9.14
C LEU A 19 -3.50 -3.18 -7.73
N ALA A 20 -4.54 -2.52 -7.22
CA ALA A 20 -5.20 -2.90 -5.97
C ALA A 20 -5.93 -4.25 -6.09
N ALA A 21 -6.34 -4.66 -7.30
CA ALA A 21 -7.20 -5.83 -7.49
C ALA A 21 -6.60 -7.17 -7.03
N TYR A 22 -5.27 -7.31 -7.03
CA TYR A 22 -4.58 -8.55 -6.60
C TYR A 22 -4.03 -8.48 -5.18
N THR A 23 -4.07 -7.31 -4.54
CA THR A 23 -3.59 -7.10 -3.17
C THR A 23 -4.74 -6.91 -2.19
N CYS A 24 -5.72 -6.09 -2.55
CA CYS A 24 -6.96 -5.83 -1.84
C CYS A 24 -8.14 -6.08 -2.78
N PRO A 25 -8.65 -7.33 -2.84
CA PRO A 25 -9.67 -7.70 -3.81
C PRO A 25 -10.95 -6.88 -3.59
N GLU A 26 -11.69 -6.64 -4.67
CA GLU A 26 -12.91 -5.80 -4.66
C GLU A 26 -13.97 -6.30 -3.68
N GLU A 27 -13.98 -7.61 -3.38
CA GLU A 27 -14.85 -8.24 -2.39
C GLU A 27 -14.65 -7.73 -0.96
N MET A 28 -13.47 -7.16 -0.65
CA MET A 28 -13.22 -6.49 0.63
C MET A 28 -13.90 -5.11 0.71
N GLY A 29 -14.57 -4.66 -0.37
CA GLY A 29 -15.39 -3.45 -0.39
C GLY A 29 -14.59 -2.19 -0.05
N PRO A 30 -14.83 -1.55 1.11
CA PRO A 30 -14.13 -0.32 1.47
C PRO A 30 -12.65 -0.52 1.76
N TYR A 31 -12.19 -1.74 2.02
CA TYR A 31 -10.77 -2.06 2.25
C TYR A 31 -10.05 -2.31 0.93
N ASN A 32 -9.93 -1.27 0.10
CA ASN A 32 -9.36 -1.37 -1.25
C ASN A 32 -7.97 -0.74 -1.40
N THR A 33 -7.39 -0.24 -0.30
CA THR A 33 -6.10 0.44 -0.33
C THR A 33 -5.01 -0.41 0.35
N PRO A 34 -3.97 -0.84 -0.37
CA PRO A 34 -2.86 -1.58 0.22
C PRO A 34 -1.95 -0.67 1.07
N LYS A 35 -1.62 -1.13 2.29
CA LYS A 35 -0.68 -0.49 3.22
C LYS A 35 0.22 -1.55 3.88
N CYS A 36 1.42 -1.14 4.28
CA CYS A 36 2.27 -1.93 5.16
C CYS A 36 2.12 -1.41 6.59
N CYS A 37 1.61 -2.22 7.51
CA CYS A 37 1.28 -1.80 8.87
C CYS A 37 1.95 -2.70 9.92
N PRO A 38 2.37 -2.17 11.06
CA PRO A 38 2.68 -2.98 12.23
C PRO A 38 1.44 -3.75 12.70
N ILE A 39 1.63 -4.94 13.25
CA ILE A 39 0.57 -5.85 13.73
C ILE A 39 -0.41 -5.16 14.69
N ASP A 40 0.07 -4.24 15.53
CA ASP A 40 -0.73 -3.59 16.59
C ASP A 40 -0.82 -2.06 16.49
N ASN A 41 -0.40 -1.44 15.36
CA ASN A 41 -0.39 0.03 15.27
C ASN A 41 -0.63 0.57 13.85
N PHE A 42 -1.89 0.76 13.48
CA PHE A 42 -2.28 1.30 12.17
C PHE A 42 -1.94 2.78 11.96
N ALA A 43 -1.60 3.53 13.01
CA ALA A 43 -1.14 4.92 12.86
C ALA A 43 0.25 5.01 12.19
N GLN A 44 1.00 3.91 12.13
CA GLN A 44 2.32 3.84 11.49
C GLN A 44 2.30 3.10 10.14
N CYS A 45 1.10 2.89 9.58
CA CYS A 45 0.97 2.32 8.24
C CYS A 45 1.69 3.20 7.21
N THR A 46 2.51 2.59 6.37
CA THR A 46 3.12 3.26 5.22
C THR A 46 2.56 2.71 3.92
N ASN A 47 2.71 3.48 2.85
CA ASN A 47 2.51 2.93 1.52
C ASN A 47 3.64 1.92 1.24
N PRO A 48 3.36 0.80 0.57
CA PRO A 48 4.43 -0.05 0.08
C PRO A 48 5.35 0.77 -0.85
N PRO A 49 6.69 0.62 -0.73
CA PRO A 49 7.66 1.41 -1.50
C PRO A 49 7.59 1.17 -3.00
N THR A 50 7.08 0.02 -3.41
CA THR A 50 6.80 -0.35 -4.80
C THR A 50 5.39 -0.92 -4.88
N VAL A 51 4.74 -0.74 -6.03
CA VAL A 51 3.41 -1.31 -6.24
C VAL A 51 3.57 -2.82 -6.47
N PRO A 52 2.96 -3.69 -5.65
CA PRO A 52 3.08 -5.13 -5.82
C PRO A 52 2.28 -5.60 -7.03
N ASP A 53 2.86 -6.46 -7.87
CA ASP A 53 2.14 -7.10 -8.98
C ASP A 53 1.27 -8.27 -8.51
N VAL A 54 1.68 -8.97 -7.44
CA VAL A 54 0.98 -10.13 -6.85
C VAL A 54 1.03 -10.11 -5.32
N PHE A 55 0.14 -10.86 -4.68
CA PHE A 55 0.06 -10.96 -3.22
C PHE A 55 1.39 -11.37 -2.54
N GLY A 56 2.09 -12.35 -3.12
CA GLY A 56 3.36 -12.83 -2.56
C GLY A 56 4.42 -11.71 -2.50
N ASP A 57 4.45 -10.84 -3.52
CA ASP A 57 5.32 -9.67 -3.51
C ASP A 57 4.87 -8.63 -2.49
N PHE A 58 3.56 -8.47 -2.28
CA PHE A 58 3.05 -7.53 -1.30
C PHE A 58 3.51 -7.90 0.13
N PHE A 59 3.43 -9.17 0.49
CA PHE A 59 3.95 -9.65 1.76
C PHE A 59 5.45 -9.38 1.89
N ARG A 60 6.24 -9.79 0.88
CA ARG A 60 7.70 -9.59 0.87
C ARG A 60 8.07 -8.11 1.02
N ILE A 61 7.47 -7.23 0.23
CA ILE A 61 7.70 -5.79 0.23
C ILE A 61 7.44 -5.20 1.63
N CYS A 62 6.34 -5.58 2.30
CA CYS A 62 6.05 -5.06 3.63
C CYS A 62 6.99 -5.61 4.70
N THR A 63 7.46 -6.85 4.59
CA THR A 63 8.43 -7.41 5.54
C THR A 63 9.86 -6.86 5.36
N GLU A 64 10.20 -6.38 4.17
CA GLU A 64 11.47 -5.71 3.88
C GLU A 64 11.50 -4.26 4.39
N GLU A 65 10.33 -3.67 4.67
CA GLU A 65 10.23 -2.34 5.27
C GLU A 65 10.73 -2.33 6.73
N PRO A 66 11.39 -1.26 7.16
CA PRO A 66 11.81 -1.10 8.55
C PRO A 66 10.59 -1.07 9.49
N GLY A 67 10.73 -1.76 10.64
CA GLY A 67 9.71 -1.75 11.68
C GLY A 67 8.75 -2.94 11.69
N GLN A 68 9.11 -4.06 11.05
CA GLN A 68 8.35 -5.33 11.07
C GLN A 68 6.89 -5.13 10.69
N LYS A 69 6.67 -4.71 9.44
CA LYS A 69 5.34 -4.44 8.92
C LYS A 69 4.82 -5.63 8.12
N GLU A 70 3.50 -5.74 8.08
CA GLU A 70 2.77 -6.75 7.35
C GLU A 70 1.82 -6.09 6.34
N PRO A 71 1.39 -6.81 5.29
CA PRO A 71 0.44 -6.29 4.32
C PRO A 71 -0.97 -6.18 4.92
N TYR A 72 -1.60 -5.03 4.74
CA TYR A 72 -2.99 -4.75 5.14
C TYR A 72 -3.75 -4.04 4.02
N CYS A 73 -5.06 -4.23 4.01
CA CYS A 73 -6.01 -3.51 3.20
C CYS A 73 -6.80 -2.55 4.09
N CYS A 74 -6.70 -1.25 3.79
CA CYS A 74 -7.20 -0.21 4.67
C CYS A 74 -8.29 0.63 4.03
N VAL A 75 -9.21 1.12 4.86
CA VAL A 75 -10.12 2.22 4.56
C VAL A 75 -9.38 3.51 4.84
N LEU A 76 -9.35 4.42 3.86
CA LEU A 76 -8.76 5.74 4.03
C LEU A 76 -9.82 6.79 4.37
N LYS A 77 -9.44 7.79 5.16
CA LYS A 77 -10.14 9.07 5.30
C LYS A 77 -9.15 10.19 4.99
N GLY A 78 -9.18 10.68 3.75
CA GLY A 78 -8.06 11.47 3.22
C GLY A 78 -6.88 10.54 2.95
N ASP A 79 -5.71 10.86 3.49
CA ASP A 79 -4.49 10.05 3.35
C ASP A 79 -4.24 9.09 4.52
N GLU A 80 -5.05 9.20 5.59
CA GLU A 80 -4.89 8.42 6.82
C GLU A 80 -5.69 7.11 6.77
N ALA A 81 -5.06 6.01 7.20
CA ALA A 81 -5.72 4.72 7.37
C ALA A 81 -6.56 4.73 8.67
N VAL A 82 -7.87 4.54 8.53
CA VAL A 82 -8.82 4.57 9.67
C VAL A 82 -9.09 3.18 10.22
N ASP A 83 -9.19 2.20 9.33
CA ASP A 83 -9.36 0.80 9.69
C ASP A 83 -8.66 -0.07 8.66
N CYS A 84 -8.02 -1.14 9.12
CA CYS A 84 -7.20 -2.02 8.29
C CYS A 84 -7.55 -3.47 8.59
N ARG A 85 -7.66 -4.27 7.53
CA ARG A 85 -7.88 -5.71 7.62
C ARG A 85 -6.74 -6.43 6.93
N PRO A 86 -6.34 -7.60 7.44
CA PRO A 86 -5.43 -8.44 6.69
C PRO A 86 -6.10 -8.77 5.35
N PRO A 87 -5.36 -8.71 4.25
CA PRO A 87 -5.89 -9.06 2.93
C PRO A 87 -6.45 -10.48 2.94
N THR A 88 -7.64 -10.65 2.36
CA THR A 88 -8.16 -11.99 2.08
C THR A 88 -7.34 -12.60 0.96
N LEU A 89 -6.34 -13.40 1.34
CA LEU A 89 -5.69 -14.33 0.42
C LEU A 89 -6.79 -15.10 -0.34
N PRO A 90 -6.70 -15.28 -1.67
CA PRO A 90 -7.32 -16.46 -2.26
C PRO A 90 -6.63 -17.64 -1.59
N LEU A 91 -7.28 -18.23 -0.58
CA LEU A 91 -6.80 -19.41 0.11
C LEU A 91 -6.51 -20.47 -0.97
N PRO A 92 -5.26 -20.95 -1.12
CA PRO A 92 -5.03 -22.14 -1.93
C PRO A 92 -5.67 -23.31 -1.15
N PHE A 93 -6.81 -23.79 -1.64
CA PHE A 93 -7.26 -25.15 -1.35
C PHE A 93 -6.54 -26.12 -2.29
#